data_AF-A0A1R4EWW0-F1
#
_entry.id   AF-A0A1R4EWW0-F1
#
_cell.length_a   1.000
_cell.length_b   1.000
_cell.length_c   1.000
_cell.angle_alpha   90.00
_cell.angle_beta   90.00
_cell.angle_gamma   90.00
#
_symmetry.space_group_name_H-M   'P 1'
#
loop_
_entity.id
_entity.type
_entity.pdbx_description
1 polymer ?
#
loop_
_entity_poly.entity_id
_entity_poly.type
_entity_poly.pdbx_seq_one_letter_code
_entity_poly.pdbx_strand_id
1 'polypeptide(L)' 'MQIIHGTRDILVDKEWIDRIGSALPEPPRRVLLDAMHSPNIDQPGLLAEPVLAFLRENLRVKRYR' A
#
# COMPACT_ATOMS: atom_id res chain seq x y z
N MET A 1 6.46 4.98 -5.41
CA MET A 1 5.85 3.63 -5.25
C MET A 1 5.29 3.48 -3.83
N GLN A 2 4.25 2.68 -3.63
CA GLN A 2 3.61 2.49 -2.33
C GLN A 2 3.35 1.00 -2.06
N ILE A 3 3.56 0.56 -0.83
CA ILE A 3 3.14 -0.75 -0.32
C ILE A 3 2.09 -0.51 0.77
N ILE A 4 0.96 -1.21 0.66
CA ILE A 4 -0.12 -1.21 1.65
C ILE A 4 -0.13 -2.60 2.30
N HIS A 5 -0.10 -2.66 3.63
CA HIS A 5 -0.04 -3.92 4.37
C HIS A 5 -1.05 -3.92 5.52
N GLY A 6 -1.76 -5.04 5.68
CA GLY A 6 -2.67 -5.28 6.79
C GLY A 6 -1.92 -5.75 8.04
N THR A 7 -2.04 -5.05 9.16
CA THR A 7 -1.33 -5.37 10.41
C THR A 7 -1.79 -6.67 11.07
N ARG A 8 -2.94 -7.21 10.66
CA ARG A 8 -3.48 -8.50 11.11
C ARG A 8 -3.42 -9.57 10.02
N ASP A 9 -2.67 -9.33 8.93
CA ASP A 9 -2.46 -10.34 7.90
C ASP A 9 -1.61 -11.50 8.46
N ILE A 10 -2.21 -12.69 8.50
CA ILE A 10 -1.56 -13.92 8.98
C ILE A 10 -0.91 -14.72 7.86
N LEU A 11 -1.20 -14.37 6.60
CA LEU A 11 -0.68 -15.06 5.42
C LEU A 11 0.60 -14.42 4.91
N VAL A 12 0.76 -13.12 5.14
CA VAL A 12 1.92 -12.35 4.74
C VAL A 12 2.51 -11.65 5.96
N ASP A 13 3.69 -12.11 6.38
CA ASP A 13 4.40 -11.51 7.51
C ASP A 13 5.12 -10.20 7.13
N LYS A 14 5.53 -9.46 8.17
CA LYS A 14 6.25 -8.21 8.03
C LYS A 14 7.63 -8.37 7.38
N GLU A 15 8.31 -9.49 7.61
CA GLU A 15 9.65 -9.74 7.07
C GLU A 15 9.61 -9.88 5.54
N TRP A 16 8.57 -10.49 5.01
CA TRP A 16 8.34 -10.59 3.58
C TRP A 16 8.11 -9.20 2.95
N ILE A 17 7.31 -8.36 3.59
CA ILE A 17 7.12 -6.95 3.17
C ILE A 17 8.44 -6.18 3.22
N ASP A 18 9.28 -6.41 4.25
CA ASP A 18 10.60 -5.81 4.38
C ASP A 18 11.54 -6.23 3.23
N ARG A 19 11.51 -7.52 2.86
CA ARG A 19 12.30 -8.07 1.75
C ARG A 19 11.88 -7.47 0.42
N ILE A 20 10.58 -7.35 0.14
CA ILE A 20 10.09 -6.68 -1.06
C ILE A 20 10.53 -5.22 -1.06
N GLY A 21 10.34 -4.51 0.05
CA GLY A 21 10.73 -3.10 0.16
C GLY A 21 12.20 -2.86 -0.15
N SER A 22 13.07 -3.79 0.26
CA SER A 22 14.52 -3.71 0.05
C SER A 22 14.95 -4.07 -1.38
N ALA A 23 14.14 -4.84 -2.10
CA ALA A 23 14.42 -5.23 -3.49
C ALA A 23 14.04 -4.15 -4.52
N LEU A 24 13.36 -3.09 -4.08
CA LEU A 24 12.90 -2.02 -4.95
C LEU A 24 13.99 -0.96 -5.16
N PRO A 25 14.05 -0.32 -6.34
CA PRO A 25 15.11 0.65 -6.67
C PRO A 25 15.07 1.92 -5.80
N GLU A 26 13.91 2.23 -5.23
CA GLU A 26 13.73 3.32 -4.27
C GLU A 26 12.90 2.83 -3.08
N PRO A 27 13.18 3.30 -1.85
CA PRO A 27 12.40 2.93 -0.68
C PRO A 27 10.91 3.25 -0.88
N PRO A 28 9.99 2.26 -0.77
CA PRO A 28 8.57 2.51 -0.97
C PRO A 28 7.96 3.25 0.21
N ARG A 29 6.97 4.11 -0.05
CA ARG A 29 6.06 4.60 1.01
C ARG A 29 5.28 3.41 1.57
N ARG A 30 5.30 3.23 2.89
CA ARG A 30 4.53 2.18 3.57
C ARG A 30 3.27 2.74 4.18
N VAL A 31 2.17 2.03 4.00
CA VAL A 31 0.88 2.30 4.65
C VAL A 31 0.45 1.03 5.37
N LEU A 32 0.18 1.17 6.66
CA LEU A 32 -0.32 0.09 7.51
C LEU A 32 -1.82 0.27 7.71
N LEU A 33 -2.59 -0.79 7.49
CA LEU A 33 -4.03 -0.84 7.69
C LEU A 33 -4.37 -1.84 8.78
N ASP A 34 -5.36 -1.53 9.63
CA ASP A 34 -5.88 -2.51 10.60
C ASP A 34 -6.80 -3.55 9.91
N ALA A 35 -6.19 -4.40 9.10
CA ALA A 35 -6.89 -5.36 8.26
C ALA A 35 -6.20 -6.72 8.23
N MET A 36 -7.00 -7.74 7.89
CA MET A 36 -6.57 -9.08 7.50
C MET A 36 -6.00 -9.06 6.07
N HIS A 37 -5.83 -10.24 5.48
CA HIS A 37 -5.22 -10.43 4.16
C HIS A 37 -5.95 -9.74 2.98
N SER A 38 -7.29 -9.64 3.04
CA SER A 38 -8.10 -9.18 1.89
C SER A 38 -8.93 -7.93 2.21
N PRO A 39 -8.31 -6.78 2.53
CA PRO A 39 -9.04 -5.55 2.84
C PRO A 39 -9.87 -5.04 1.66
N ASN A 40 -9.55 -5.42 0.42
CA ASN A 40 -10.36 -5.12 -0.76
C ASN A 40 -11.73 -5.82 -0.73
N ILE A 41 -11.90 -6.90 0.04
CA ILE A 41 -13.15 -7.64 0.20
C ILE A 41 -13.81 -7.26 1.53
N ASP A 42 -13.06 -7.39 2.63
CA ASP A 42 -13.62 -7.30 3.98
C ASP A 42 -13.88 -5.86 4.43
N GLN A 43 -13.03 -4.93 3.99
CA GLN A 43 -13.05 -3.52 4.41
C GLN A 43 -12.69 -2.58 3.23
N PRO A 44 -13.46 -2.60 2.12
CA PRO A 44 -13.08 -1.93 0.88
C PRO A 44 -12.89 -0.41 1.06
N GLY A 45 -13.64 0.22 1.96
CA GLY A 45 -13.46 1.64 2.31
C GLY A 45 -12.09 1.95 2.89
N LEU A 46 -11.60 1.09 3.80
CA LEU A 46 -10.29 1.23 4.44
C LEU A 46 -9.13 1.16 3.43
N LEU A 47 -9.27 0.32 2.39
CA LEU A 47 -8.28 0.24 1.32
C LEU A 47 -8.42 1.37 0.29
N ALA A 48 -9.65 1.79 -0.02
CA ALA A 48 -9.88 2.79 -1.06
C ALA A 48 -9.23 4.14 -0.74
N GLU A 49 -9.26 4.56 0.53
CA GLU A 49 -8.69 5.84 0.97
C GLU A 49 -7.20 6.02 0.63
N PRO A 50 -6.28 5.13 1.07
CA PRO A 50 -4.86 5.27 0.75
C PRO A 50 -4.56 5.13 -0.74
N VAL A 51 -5.33 4.32 -1.48
CA VAL A 51 -5.20 4.18 -2.95
C VAL A 51 -5.57 5.50 -3.63
N LEU A 52 -6.71 6.10 -3.28
CA LEU A 52 -7.14 7.38 -3.85
C LEU A 52 -6.16 8.51 -3.50
N ALA A 53 -5.62 8.52 -2.28
CA ALA A 53 -4.58 9.48 -1.89
C ALA A 53 -3.34 9.36 -2.78
N PHE A 54 -2.82 8.15 -2.95
CA PHE A 54 -1.67 7.89 -3.83
C PHE A 54 -1.93 8.33 -5.28
N LEU A 55 -3.09 7.98 -5.84
CA LEU A 55 -3.46 8.38 -7.20
C LEU A 55 -3.55 9.91 -7.34
N ARG A 56 -4.15 10.62 -6.38
CA ARG A 56 -4.25 12.09 -6.42
C ARG A 56 -2.88 12.77 -6.38
N GLU A 57 -1.97 12.27 -5.55
CA GLU A 57 -0.59 12.78 -5.43
C GLU A 57 0.19 12.58 -6.74
N ASN A 58 0.05 11.42 -7.38
CA ASN A 58 0.92 11.01 -8.48
C ASN A 58 0.33 11.29 -9.89
N LEU A 59 -0.99 11.34 -10.03
CA LEU A 59 -1.64 11.65 -11.32
C LEU A 59 -1.70 13.15 -11.61
N ARG A 60 -1.68 14.01 -10.57
CA ARG A 60 -1.56 15.48 -10.76
C ARG A 60 -0.26 15.89 -11.44
N VAL A 61 0.77 15.05 -11.39
CA VAL A 61 2.10 15.32 -11.98
C VAL A 61 2.13 15.10 -13.50
N LYS A 62 1.15 14.39 -14.09
CA LYS A 62 1.13 14.08 -15.54
C LYS A 62 0.31 15.03 -16.41
N ARG A 63 -0.33 16.06 -15.86
CA ARG A 63 -0.91 17.15 -16.65
C ARG A 63 0.14 18.26 -16.78
N TYR A 64 0.71 18.41 -17.97
CA TYR A 64 1.69 19.41 -18.41
C TYR A 64 3.16 19.14 -18.05
N ARG A 65 3.85 18.39 -18.93
CA ARG A 65 5.14 18.77 -19.51
C ARG A 65 5.22 18.21 -20.92
#